data_AF-A0A7D8UEY6-F1
#
_entry.id   AF-A0A7D8UEY6-F1
#
_cell.length_a   1.000
_cell.length_b   1.000
_cell.length_c   1.000
_cell.angle_alpha   90.00
_cell.angle_beta   90.00
_cell.angle_gamma   90.00
#
_symmetry.space_group_name_H-M   'P 1'
#
loop_
_entity.id
_entity.type
_entity.pdbx_description
1 polymer ?
#
loop_
_entity_poly.entity_id
_entity_poly.type
_entity_poly.pdbx_seq_one_letter_code
_entity_poly.pdbx_strand_id
1 'polypeptide(L)'
;MKSTSGLAVVLVGVLLVALGLGGLLLVGCGDQNGPSRPASDVWTEAGGARVYTVRGQVVQLPTSPTTEFQVRHEAIPDFEDRNGETVGMNVMIMPFPLARGVSIESYEIGDKIEIEMGVNWTQTPAWAATRIRKLPDDTALDWTPLE
;
A
#
# COMPACT_ATOMS: atom_id res chain seq x y z
N MET A 1 68.41 24.69 -15.71
CA MET A 1 67.02 24.18 -15.55
C MET A 1 66.21 25.24 -14.81
N LYS A 2 65.00 25.52 -15.32
CA LYS A 2 64.24 26.76 -15.09
C LYS A 2 63.64 26.88 -13.68
N SER A 3 63.70 28.11 -13.18
CA SER A 3 63.01 28.71 -12.03
C SER A 3 61.49 28.72 -12.22
N THR A 4 60.71 28.66 -11.12
CA THR A 4 59.82 29.74 -10.65
C THR A 4 59.03 29.33 -9.40
N SER A 5 59.39 29.94 -8.27
CA SER A 5 58.49 30.22 -7.14
C SER A 5 57.98 31.66 -7.29
N GLY A 6 56.74 31.93 -6.90
CA GLY A 6 56.39 33.25 -6.36
C GLY A 6 55.10 33.91 -6.85
N LEU A 7 54.37 34.39 -5.85
CA LEU A 7 53.67 35.68 -5.77
C LEU A 7 52.32 35.88 -6.49
N ALA A 8 51.28 35.86 -5.65
CA ALA A 8 50.33 36.94 -5.40
C ALA A 8 49.90 37.83 -6.58
N VAL A 9 48.63 37.71 -6.95
CA VAL A 9 47.86 38.80 -7.58
C VAL A 9 46.57 38.98 -6.78
N VAL A 10 46.56 40.01 -5.94
CA VAL A 10 45.36 40.59 -5.32
C VAL A 10 44.95 41.76 -6.21
N LEU A 11 43.78 41.65 -6.84
CA LEU A 11 43.11 42.71 -7.62
C LEU A 11 41.64 42.71 -7.15
N VAL A 12 41.27 43.62 -6.23
CA VAL A 12 40.66 44.94 -6.48
C VAL A 12 39.26 44.84 -7.12
N GLY A 13 38.25 45.35 -6.42
CA GLY A 13 36.97 45.69 -7.03
C GLY A 13 35.81 45.81 -6.04
N VAL A 14 35.79 46.88 -5.23
CA VAL A 14 34.60 47.29 -4.45
C VAL A 14 34.03 48.56 -5.10
N LEU A 15 32.69 48.60 -5.27
CA LEU A 15 31.74 49.73 -5.45
C LEU A 15 30.80 49.53 -6.67
N LEU A 16 29.53 49.16 -6.43
CA LEU A 16 28.29 49.99 -6.57
C LEU A 16 27.54 49.62 -7.88
N VAL A 17 26.21 49.64 -8.04
CA VAL A 17 25.02 49.90 -7.22
C VAL A 17 23.81 49.49 -8.07
N ALA A 18 22.76 49.02 -7.40
CA ALA A 18 21.34 49.11 -7.77
C ALA A 18 20.69 48.20 -8.84
N LEU A 19 19.57 47.64 -8.36
CA LEU A 19 18.25 47.46 -9.01
C LEU A 19 18.04 46.23 -9.91
N GLY A 20 17.25 45.29 -9.38
CA GLY A 20 16.31 44.52 -10.20
C GLY A 20 15.93 43.16 -9.63
N LEU A 21 14.69 43.06 -9.11
CA LEU A 21 13.79 41.87 -9.09
C LEU A 21 14.39 40.54 -8.54
N GLY A 22 13.98 39.99 -7.41
CA GLY A 22 12.60 39.64 -7.06
C GLY A 22 12.52 38.11 -6.83
N GLY A 23 11.86 37.67 -5.76
CA GLY A 23 11.44 36.27 -5.57
C GLY A 23 12.46 35.38 -4.83
N LEU A 24 12.38 35.21 -3.51
CA LEU A 24 11.54 34.21 -2.84
C LEU A 24 12.04 32.76 -3.07
N LEU A 25 12.86 32.22 -2.15
CA LEU A 25 12.85 30.79 -1.82
C LEU A 25 13.15 30.60 -0.33
N LEU A 26 12.06 30.36 0.40
CA LEU A 26 12.03 29.88 1.78
C LEU A 26 12.74 28.52 1.85
N VAL A 27 13.74 28.41 2.71
CA VAL A 27 14.26 27.13 3.20
C VAL A 27 13.18 26.55 4.12
N GLY A 28 12.34 25.69 3.58
CA GLY A 28 11.44 24.84 4.35
C GLY A 28 12.23 23.66 4.91
N CYS A 29 12.58 23.71 6.20
CA CYS A 29 12.95 22.51 6.95
C CYS A 29 11.71 21.61 7.03
N GLY A 30 11.78 20.44 6.39
CA GLY A 30 10.74 19.42 6.50
C GLY A 30 10.69 18.84 7.91
N ASP A 31 9.59 19.11 8.61
CA ASP A 31 9.21 18.49 9.87
C ASP A 31 8.97 16.98 9.64
N GLN A 32 9.74 16.12 10.30
CA GLN A 32 9.61 14.66 10.20
C GLN A 32 8.54 14.09 11.14
N ASN A 33 7.73 14.93 11.77
CA ASN A 33 6.61 14.50 12.62
C ASN A 33 5.29 14.51 11.83
N GLY A 34 5.20 13.65 10.82
CA GLY A 34 3.93 13.35 10.19
C GLY A 34 3.03 12.54 11.14
N PRO A 35 1.72 12.81 11.22
CA PRO A 35 0.80 11.96 11.98
C PRO A 35 0.89 10.52 11.46
N SER A 36 0.84 9.54 12.36
CA SER A 36 0.73 8.12 12.03
C SER A 36 -0.40 7.94 11.01
N ARG A 37 -0.04 7.68 9.74
CA ARG A 37 -1.02 7.53 8.67
C ARG A 37 -1.94 6.36 9.03
N PRO A 38 -3.28 6.53 8.94
CA PRO A 38 -4.18 5.39 9.07
C PRO A 38 -3.82 4.35 8.01
N ALA A 39 -3.96 3.07 8.35
CA ALA A 39 -3.62 1.92 7.48
C ALA A 39 -4.31 1.94 6.09
N SER A 40 -5.26 2.86 5.87
CA SER A 40 -5.93 3.14 4.62
C SER A 40 -5.09 3.87 3.56
N ASP A 41 -3.85 4.27 3.87
CA ASP A 41 -3.04 5.09 2.95
C ASP A 41 -2.09 4.33 2.01
N VAL A 42 -1.98 3.00 2.11
CA VAL A 42 -0.85 2.28 1.49
C VAL A 42 -1.20 1.56 0.17
N TRP A 43 -2.47 1.18 -0.04
CA TRP A 43 -2.87 0.46 -1.25
C TRP A 43 -3.38 1.39 -2.34
N THR A 44 -2.44 1.91 -3.14
CA THR A 44 -2.75 2.38 -4.50
C THR A 44 -2.35 1.27 -5.47
N GLU A 45 -3.23 0.93 -6.42
CA GLU A 45 -3.06 -0.17 -7.40
C GLU A 45 -1.75 -0.14 -8.21
N ALA A 46 -0.93 0.90 -8.07
CA ALA A 46 0.24 1.15 -8.91
C ALA A 46 1.51 0.47 -8.39
N GLY A 47 1.72 -0.78 -8.83
CA GLY A 47 3.06 -1.28 -9.18
C GLY A 47 3.71 -2.24 -8.19
N GLY A 48 3.48 -3.55 -8.37
CA GLY A 48 4.25 -4.62 -7.73
C GLY A 48 3.44 -5.59 -6.86
N ALA A 49 2.14 -5.35 -6.70
CA ALA A 49 1.27 -6.30 -6.00
C ALA A 49 0.96 -7.51 -6.88
N ARG A 50 1.07 -8.72 -6.32
CA ARG A 50 0.46 -9.93 -6.89
C ARG A 50 -1.02 -9.94 -6.53
N VAL A 51 -1.89 -10.26 -7.48
CA VAL A 51 -3.33 -10.27 -7.27
C VAL A 51 -3.84 -11.70 -7.29
N TYR A 52 -4.59 -12.08 -6.27
CA TYR A 52 -5.29 -13.36 -6.18
C TYR A 52 -6.79 -13.13 -6.29
N THR A 53 -7.48 -13.98 -7.04
CA THR A 53 -8.95 -14.03 -7.03
C THR A 53 -9.38 -14.99 -5.92
N VAL A 54 -10.03 -14.45 -4.90
CA VAL A 54 -10.40 -15.20 -3.69
C VAL A 54 -11.91 -15.18 -3.56
N ARG A 55 -12.55 -16.34 -3.50
CA ARG A 55 -13.98 -16.43 -3.18
C ARG A 55 -14.16 -16.80 -1.72
N GLY A 56 -15.27 -16.36 -1.14
CA GLY A 56 -15.57 -16.65 0.24
C GLY A 56 -16.93 -16.16 0.70
N GLN A 57 -17.15 -16.28 2.00
CA GLN A 57 -18.36 -15.81 2.68
C GLN A 57 -17.99 -14.78 3.74
N VAL A 58 -18.70 -13.65 3.76
CA VAL A 58 -18.56 -12.64 4.82
C VAL A 58 -18.98 -13.25 6.15
N VAL A 59 -18.08 -13.24 7.13
CA VAL A 59 -18.37 -13.72 8.50
C VAL A 59 -18.41 -12.58 9.51
N GLN A 60 -17.76 -11.45 9.21
CA GLN A 60 -17.77 -10.27 10.08
C GLN A 60 -17.62 -8.99 9.27
N LEU A 61 -18.42 -7.99 9.60
CA LEU A 61 -18.26 -6.60 9.14
C LEU A 61 -17.58 -5.77 10.24
N PRO A 62 -16.78 -4.74 9.89
CA PRO A 62 -16.28 -3.75 10.84
C PRO A 62 -17.42 -3.09 11.62
N THR A 63 -17.30 -3.08 12.94
CA THR A 63 -18.20 -2.35 13.87
C THR A 63 -17.53 -1.13 14.47
N SER A 64 -16.22 -0.98 14.29
CA SER A 64 -15.41 0.17 14.67
C SER A 64 -14.19 0.32 13.74
N PRO A 65 -13.43 1.43 13.82
CA PRO A 65 -12.19 1.61 13.06
C PRO A 65 -11.09 0.59 13.37
N THR A 66 -11.20 -0.16 14.48
CA THR A 66 -10.19 -1.15 14.91
C THR A 66 -10.63 -2.60 14.66
N THR A 67 -11.87 -2.82 14.23
CA THR A 67 -12.36 -4.16 13.87
C THR A 67 -12.26 -4.37 12.37
N GLU A 68 -11.74 -5.52 11.96
CA GLU A 68 -11.51 -5.81 10.55
C GLU A 68 -12.69 -6.56 9.91
N PHE A 69 -12.83 -6.37 8.60
CA PHE A 69 -13.71 -7.16 7.73
C PHE A 69 -13.14 -8.57 7.60
N GLN A 70 -13.90 -9.59 7.97
CA GLN A 70 -13.44 -10.98 7.93
C GLN A 70 -14.28 -11.83 6.99
N VAL A 71 -13.59 -12.74 6.30
CA VAL A 71 -14.16 -13.61 5.29
C VAL A 71 -13.63 -15.02 5.54
N ARG A 72 -14.54 -16.00 5.51
CA ARG A 72 -14.16 -17.41 5.35
C ARG A 72 -13.93 -17.64 3.87
N HIS A 73 -12.67 -17.76 3.46
CA HIS A 73 -12.33 -17.93 2.04
C HIS A 73 -12.11 -19.41 1.68
N GLU A 74 -12.30 -19.71 0.40
CA GLU A 74 -11.90 -21.00 -0.20
C GLU A 74 -10.37 -21.14 -0.15
N ALA A 75 -9.85 -22.36 -0.33
CA ALA A 75 -8.42 -22.55 -0.43
C ALA A 75 -7.82 -21.74 -1.60
N ILE A 76 -6.61 -21.23 -1.43
CA ILE A 76 -5.84 -20.49 -2.45
C ILE A 76 -4.58 -21.33 -2.73
N PRO A 77 -4.63 -22.32 -3.65
CA PRO A 77 -3.55 -23.29 -3.83
C PRO A 77 -2.24 -22.66 -4.31
N ASP A 78 -2.33 -21.55 -5.04
CA ASP A 78 -1.23 -20.84 -5.69
C ASP A 78 -0.68 -19.68 -4.87
N PHE A 79 -1.11 -19.53 -3.61
CA PHE A 79 -0.61 -18.48 -2.73
C PHE A 79 0.91 -18.62 -2.54
N GLU A 80 1.63 -17.55 -2.87
CA GLU A 80 3.07 -17.45 -2.69
C GLU A 80 3.42 -16.66 -1.43
N ASP A 81 4.50 -17.08 -0.75
CA ASP A 81 5.08 -16.35 0.36
C ASP A 81 5.92 -15.14 -0.09
N ARG A 82 6.61 -14.49 0.85
CA ARG A 82 7.49 -13.33 0.56
C ARG A 82 8.71 -13.64 -0.30
N ASN A 83 9.10 -14.91 -0.39
CA ASN A 83 10.22 -15.37 -1.20
C ASN A 83 9.76 -15.80 -2.61
N GLY A 84 8.45 -15.79 -2.86
CA GLY A 84 7.86 -16.28 -4.10
C GLY A 84 7.67 -17.80 -4.12
N GLU A 85 7.82 -18.49 -2.99
CA GLU A 85 7.56 -19.92 -2.89
C GLU A 85 6.05 -20.16 -2.77
N THR A 86 5.49 -21.02 -3.61
CA THR A 86 4.08 -21.43 -3.51
C THR A 86 3.89 -22.29 -2.28
N VAL A 87 3.22 -21.74 -1.27
CA VAL A 87 2.91 -22.42 -0.01
C VAL A 87 1.43 -22.76 0.13
N GLY A 88 0.60 -22.17 -0.75
CA GLY A 88 -0.85 -22.27 -0.67
C GLY A 88 -1.42 -21.58 0.57
N MET A 89 -2.74 -21.48 0.63
CA MET A 89 -3.47 -21.00 1.80
C MET A 89 -4.71 -21.85 1.97
N ASN A 90 -4.81 -22.53 3.12
CA ASN A 90 -5.96 -23.37 3.45
C ASN A 90 -7.25 -22.54 3.61
N VAL A 91 -8.39 -23.22 3.54
CA VAL A 91 -9.70 -22.64 3.90
C VAL A 91 -9.63 -22.16 5.35
N MET A 92 -9.78 -20.85 5.57
CA MET A 92 -9.76 -20.25 6.90
C MET A 92 -10.57 -18.96 6.95
N ILE A 93 -10.82 -18.47 8.17
CA ILE A 93 -11.35 -17.13 8.40
C ILE A 93 -10.15 -16.20 8.63
N MET A 94 -10.05 -15.16 7.82
CA MET A 94 -8.99 -14.16 7.99
C MET A 94 -9.50 -12.74 7.73
N PRO A 95 -8.83 -11.72 8.26
CA PRO A 95 -9.14 -10.34 7.95
C PRO A 95 -8.65 -9.95 6.55
N PHE A 96 -9.47 -9.17 5.87
CA PHE A 96 -9.17 -8.53 4.60
C PHE A 96 -9.22 -7.00 4.79
N PRO A 97 -8.08 -6.35 5.09
CA PRO A 97 -8.01 -4.89 5.10
C PRO A 97 -8.50 -4.33 3.76
N LEU A 98 -9.23 -3.21 3.79
CA LEU A 98 -9.78 -2.61 2.58
C LEU A 98 -8.77 -1.64 1.97
N ALA A 99 -8.52 -1.76 0.68
CA ALA A 99 -7.76 -0.75 -0.06
C ALA A 99 -8.54 0.57 -0.15
N ARG A 100 -7.84 1.66 -0.49
CA ARG A 100 -8.47 2.97 -0.61
C ARG A 100 -9.56 2.94 -1.68
N GLY A 101 -10.76 3.39 -1.32
CA GLY A 101 -11.91 3.46 -2.22
C GLY A 101 -12.72 2.18 -2.32
N VAL A 102 -12.31 1.09 -1.66
CA VAL A 102 -13.12 -0.12 -1.55
C VAL A 102 -14.12 0.05 -0.41
N SER A 103 -15.41 0.02 -0.77
CA SER A 103 -16.51 0.08 0.20
C SER A 103 -17.10 -1.31 0.46
N ILE A 104 -17.53 -1.52 1.69
CA ILE A 104 -18.24 -2.73 2.12
C ILE A 104 -19.66 -2.43 2.64
N GLU A 105 -20.14 -1.20 2.50
CA GLU A 105 -21.42 -0.75 3.10
C GLU A 105 -22.64 -1.52 2.57
N SER A 106 -22.55 -2.10 1.37
CA SER A 106 -23.62 -2.87 0.74
C SER A 106 -23.58 -4.38 1.01
N TYR A 107 -22.65 -4.84 1.86
CA TYR A 107 -22.47 -6.26 2.16
C TYR A 107 -23.02 -6.61 3.53
N GLU A 108 -23.49 -7.83 3.66
CA GLU A 108 -24.05 -8.38 4.89
C GLU A 108 -23.28 -9.64 5.31
N ILE A 109 -23.36 -9.98 6.60
CA ILE A 109 -22.85 -11.28 7.08
C ILE A 109 -23.63 -12.39 6.37
N GLY A 110 -22.90 -13.35 5.82
CA GLY A 110 -23.45 -14.45 5.04
C GLY A 110 -23.33 -14.27 3.53
N ASP A 111 -23.06 -13.05 3.06
CA ASP A 111 -22.87 -12.77 1.63
C ASP A 111 -21.72 -13.59 1.06
N LYS A 112 -21.97 -14.20 -0.10
CA LYS A 112 -20.93 -14.83 -0.91
C LYS A 112 -20.30 -13.77 -1.80
N ILE A 113 -18.97 -13.72 -1.80
CA ILE A 113 -18.23 -12.67 -2.48
C ILE A 113 -17.02 -13.23 -3.21
N GLU A 114 -16.57 -12.48 -4.21
CA GLU A 114 -15.24 -12.61 -4.79
C GLU A 114 -14.45 -11.33 -4.48
N ILE A 115 -13.19 -11.51 -4.10
CA ILE A 115 -12.25 -10.50 -3.69
C ILE A 115 -11.06 -10.57 -4.64
N GLU A 116 -10.64 -9.43 -5.18
CA GLU A 116 -9.28 -9.28 -5.68
C GLU A 116 -8.41 -8.93 -4.48
N MET A 117 -7.58 -9.88 -4.04
CA MET A 117 -6.63 -9.71 -2.95
C MET A 117 -5.27 -9.30 -3.52
N GLY A 118 -4.89 -8.05 -3.35
CA GLY A 118 -3.55 -7.58 -3.64
C GLY A 118 -2.59 -7.96 -2.52
N VAL A 119 -1.44 -8.51 -2.85
CA VAL A 119 -0.35 -8.88 -1.93
C VAL A 119 0.94 -8.20 -2.38
N ASN A 120 1.54 -7.46 -1.46
CA ASN A 120 2.76 -6.71 -1.64
C ASN A 120 3.51 -6.72 -0.31
N TRP A 121 4.55 -7.55 -0.25
CA TRP A 121 5.36 -7.78 0.93
C TRP A 121 6.15 -6.55 1.41
N THR A 122 6.22 -5.48 0.61
CA THR A 122 6.86 -4.21 1.00
C THR A 122 5.88 -3.18 1.58
N GLN A 123 4.58 -3.50 1.66
CA GLN A 123 3.54 -2.63 2.18
C GLN A 123 3.06 -3.07 3.57
N THR A 124 2.38 -2.18 4.28
CA THR A 124 1.72 -2.50 5.56
C THR A 124 0.28 -1.98 5.52
N PRO A 125 -0.75 -2.85 5.63
CA PRO A 125 -0.64 -4.31 5.69
C PRO A 125 -0.03 -4.89 4.39
N ALA A 126 0.47 -6.12 4.43
CA ALA A 126 1.10 -6.78 3.27
C ALA A 126 0.08 -7.34 2.27
N TRP A 127 -1.20 -7.37 2.62
CA TRP A 127 -2.31 -7.64 1.71
C TRP A 127 -3.50 -6.73 1.98
N ALA A 128 -4.36 -6.58 0.97
CA ALA A 128 -5.65 -5.90 1.08
C ALA A 128 -6.63 -6.39 0.00
N ALA A 129 -7.93 -6.27 0.28
CA ALA A 129 -8.98 -6.35 -0.73
C ALA A 129 -8.94 -5.08 -1.58
N THR A 130 -8.53 -5.20 -2.84
CA THR A 130 -8.49 -4.10 -3.83
C THR A 130 -9.80 -3.98 -4.60
N ARG A 131 -10.56 -5.08 -4.66
CA ARG A 131 -11.92 -5.11 -5.22
C ARG A 131 -12.73 -6.17 -4.51
N ILE A 132 -14.02 -5.91 -4.34
CA ILE A 132 -14.99 -6.88 -3.82
C ILE A 132 -16.21 -6.84 -4.71
N ARG A 133 -16.74 -8.02 -5.08
CA ARG A 133 -18.04 -8.14 -5.74
C ARG A 133 -18.87 -9.22 -5.08
N LYS A 134 -20.19 -8.98 -5.01
CA LYS A 134 -21.15 -9.99 -4.56
C LYS A 134 -21.29 -11.10 -5.61
N LEU A 135 -21.39 -12.34 -5.14
CA LEU A 135 -21.73 -13.52 -5.93
C LEU A 135 -23.22 -13.85 -5.74
N PRO A 136 -23.84 -14.59 -6.68
CA PRO A 136 -25.19 -15.12 -6.48
C PRO A 136 -25.33 -15.91 -5.17
N ASP A 137 -26.48 -15.78 -4.51
CA ASP A 137 -26.74 -16.42 -3.20
C ASP A 137 -26.66 -17.95 -3.26
N ASP A 138 -26.92 -18.56 -4.41
CA ASP A 138 -26.86 -20.00 -4.67
C ASP A 138 -25.46 -20.51 -5.04
N THR A 139 -24.45 -19.63 -5.14
CA THR A 139 -23.07 -20.02 -5.49
C THR A 139 -22.54 -21.07 -4.53
N ALA A 140 -22.17 -22.25 -5.03
CA ALA A 140 -21.48 -23.24 -4.21
C ALA A 140 -20.03 -22.78 -3.95
N LEU A 141 -19.63 -22.75 -2.68
CA LEU A 141 -18.25 -22.50 -2.26
C LEU A 141 -17.59 -23.81 -1.84
N ASP A 142 -16.31 -23.95 -2.16
CA ASP A 142 -15.48 -25.10 -1.80
C ASP A 142 -14.78 -24.86 -0.46
N TRP A 143 -15.07 -25.75 0.50
CA TRP A 143 -14.51 -25.70 1.84
C TRP A 143 -13.47 -26.80 2.09
N THR A 144 -12.99 -27.45 1.03
CA THR A 144 -11.97 -28.50 1.10
C THR A 144 -10.60 -27.89 1.39
N PRO A 145 -9.91 -28.31 2.46
CA PRO A 145 -8.52 -27.92 2.71
C PRO A 145 -7.58 -28.43 1.61
N LEU A 146 -6.43 -27.77 1.44
CA LEU A 146 -5.30 -28.27 0.66
C LEU A 146 -4.74 -29.54 1.32
N GLU A 147 -4.31 -30.51 0.51
CA GLU A 147 -3.67 -31.76 0.96
C GLU A 147 -2.18 -31.60 1.29
#